data_AF-A0A388JXR1-F1
#
_entry.id   AF-A0A388JXR1-F1
#
_cell.length_a   1.000
_cell.length_b   1.000
_cell.length_c   1.000
_cell.angle_alpha   90.00
_cell.angle_beta   90.00
_cell.angle_gamma   90.00
#
_symmetry.space_group_name_H-M   'P 1'
#
loop_
_entity.id
_entity.type
_entity.pdbx_description
1 polymer ?
#
loop_
_entity_poly.entity_id
_entity_poly.type
_entity_poly.pdbx_seq_one_letter_code
_entity_poly.pdbx_strand_id
1 'polypeptide(L)'
;MGDESCRSEDCDLLLSAIYMHFHSMQELTQLPRQQGILHWLNDPRSRRGYAKADGFYTDHDRERMPTSIPVPRVEGLAVEEIDANLICCVCQNLLRDPIVLSPCAHVVGGPCVQYLHNNVCPRCQENITLGSEPIPARYAQERVLELRLNCPFGMSYDLDTRTYVSLRIVLESIQGIAPGQGDAFEGQLFCTEIIRYEDLQLHILECPFRPVRCSGNSYGCPAVIPQTGLIHALHMRSICPAREVDPCPRCGASLRFTEMESHNRTSCLGEIVHCDNENIGCPEMVSRGDLRAHMERCPYSSELVQRDLKRCYGRIEELKRENATLRETNNALRRENAALREANGAAEREDKEPRNERGAARRRAVAEY
;
A
#
# COMPACT_ATOMS: atom_id res chain seq x y z
N MET A 1 33.88 -13.16 -2.03
CA MET A 1 32.77 -12.44 -1.39
C MET A 1 32.78 -11.05 -1.99
N GLY A 2 32.11 -10.90 -3.13
CA GLY A 2 32.04 -9.66 -3.89
C GLY A 2 30.69 -9.01 -3.67
N ASP A 3 30.68 -7.70 -3.47
CA ASP A 3 29.51 -6.86 -3.28
C ASP A 3 28.59 -6.89 -4.51
N GLU A 4 27.42 -7.52 -4.35
CA GLU A 4 26.25 -7.35 -5.23
C GLU A 4 25.35 -6.23 -4.69
N SER A 5 25.89 -5.02 -4.47
CA SER A 5 25.07 -3.83 -4.23
C SER A 5 24.57 -3.27 -5.56
N CYS A 6 23.73 -4.03 -6.26
CA CYS A 6 22.98 -3.49 -7.40
C CYS A 6 21.97 -2.46 -6.85
N ARG A 7 21.97 -1.26 -7.44
CA ARG A 7 21.21 -0.08 -6.98
C ARG A 7 19.73 -0.41 -6.81
N SER A 8 19.25 -0.43 -5.56
CA SER A 8 17.87 -0.81 -5.22
C SER A 8 16.82 0.18 -5.73
N GLU A 9 17.16 1.46 -5.86
CA GLU A 9 16.21 2.52 -6.17
C GLU A 9 15.65 2.46 -7.61
N ASP A 10 16.49 2.10 -8.59
CA ASP A 10 16.06 2.00 -10.01
C ASP A 10 15.17 0.75 -10.24
N CYS A 11 15.43 -0.33 -9.50
CA CYS A 11 14.59 -1.53 -9.55
C CYS A 11 13.21 -1.30 -8.93
N ASP A 12 13.13 -0.53 -7.84
CA ASP A 12 11.88 -0.25 -7.14
C ASP A 12 10.92 0.61 -7.98
N LEU A 13 11.43 1.58 -8.75
CA LEU A 13 10.65 2.39 -9.69
C LEU A 13 10.08 1.54 -10.84
N LEU A 14 10.91 0.68 -11.43
CA LEU A 14 10.48 -0.20 -12.53
C LEU A 14 9.43 -1.20 -12.06
N LEU A 15 9.63 -1.81 -10.88
CA LEU A 15 8.66 -2.72 -10.27
C LEU A 15 7.34 -2.01 -9.96
N SER A 16 7.39 -0.79 -9.44
CA SER A 16 6.19 0.00 -9.16
C SER A 16 5.38 0.28 -10.44
N ALA A 17 6.05 0.65 -11.53
CA ALA A 17 5.39 0.85 -12.83
C ALA A 17 4.75 -0.44 -13.38
N ILE A 18 5.44 -1.57 -13.24
CA ILE A 18 4.93 -2.90 -13.60
C ILE A 18 3.68 -3.23 -12.77
N TYR A 19 3.74 -3.09 -11.45
CA TYR A 19 2.62 -3.38 -10.55
C TYR A 19 1.36 -2.57 -10.89
N MET A 20 1.54 -1.30 -11.24
CA MET A 20 0.44 -0.43 -11.67
C MET A 20 -0.21 -0.90 -12.97
N HIS A 21 0.60 -1.34 -13.94
CA HIS A 21 0.11 -1.90 -15.20
C HIS A 21 -0.71 -3.19 -14.97
N PHE A 22 -0.27 -4.08 -14.08
CA PHE A 22 -0.98 -5.32 -13.79
C PHE A 22 -2.25 -5.13 -12.96
N HIS A 23 -2.32 -4.09 -12.12
CA HIS A 23 -3.52 -3.76 -11.37
C HIS A 23 -4.69 -3.32 -12.25
N SER A 24 -4.44 -2.58 -13.34
CA SER A 24 -5.50 -2.19 -14.29
C SER A 24 -6.04 -3.37 -15.11
N MET A 25 -5.23 -4.42 -15.29
CA MET A 25 -5.57 -5.64 -16.03
C MET A 25 -6.23 -6.72 -15.17
N GLN A 26 -6.47 -6.47 -13.88
CA GLN A 26 -7.00 -7.45 -12.93
C GLN A 26 -8.37 -8.02 -13.34
N GLU A 27 -9.21 -7.27 -14.06
CA GLU A 27 -10.54 -7.74 -14.49
C GLU A 27 -10.49 -8.83 -15.56
N LEU A 28 -9.46 -8.85 -16.42
CA LEU A 28 -9.26 -9.92 -17.41
C LEU A 28 -9.09 -11.30 -16.75
N THR A 29 -8.60 -11.32 -15.51
CA THR A 29 -8.27 -12.55 -14.76
C THR A 29 -9.41 -13.07 -13.89
N GLN A 30 -10.41 -12.23 -13.61
CA GLN A 30 -11.58 -12.60 -12.82
C GLN A 30 -12.70 -13.22 -13.66
N LEU A 31 -12.49 -13.39 -14.96
CA LEU A 31 -13.46 -14.00 -15.85
C LEU A 31 -13.63 -15.50 -15.52
N PRO A 32 -14.86 -15.99 -15.33
CA PRO A 32 -15.11 -17.41 -15.15
C PRO A 32 -14.53 -18.17 -16.34
N ARG A 33 -13.78 -19.26 -16.09
CA ARG A 33 -13.20 -20.14 -17.13
C ARG A 33 -14.20 -20.59 -18.21
N GLN A 34 -15.51 -20.45 -17.97
CA GLN A 34 -16.59 -20.92 -18.84
C GLN A 34 -17.22 -19.85 -19.75
N GLN A 35 -16.89 -18.55 -19.62
CA GLN A 35 -17.31 -17.51 -20.57
C GLN A 35 -16.07 -16.85 -21.17
N GLY A 36 -15.74 -17.23 -22.41
CA GLY A 36 -14.46 -16.93 -23.05
C GLY A 36 -14.10 -15.44 -23.07
N ILE A 37 -12.82 -15.14 -22.89
CA ILE A 37 -12.25 -13.79 -22.80
C ILE A 37 -12.56 -12.93 -24.03
N LEU A 38 -12.73 -13.54 -25.22
CA LEU A 38 -13.21 -12.85 -26.43
C LEU A 38 -14.63 -12.29 -26.30
N HIS A 39 -15.48 -12.90 -25.48
CA HIS A 39 -16.80 -12.34 -25.19
C HIS A 39 -16.67 -11.01 -24.44
N TRP A 40 -15.74 -10.94 -23.48
CA TRP A 40 -15.56 -9.76 -22.62
C TRP A 40 -14.84 -8.60 -23.33
N LEU A 41 -13.82 -8.89 -24.15
CA LEU A 41 -13.14 -7.89 -25.00
C LEU A 41 -14.11 -7.21 -25.98
N ASN A 42 -15.20 -7.91 -26.35
CA ASN A 42 -16.19 -7.43 -27.30
C ASN A 42 -17.53 -7.01 -26.65
N ASP A 43 -17.67 -7.07 -25.32
CA ASP A 43 -18.92 -6.74 -24.62
C ASP A 43 -19.03 -5.22 -24.38
N PRO A 44 -20.08 -4.54 -24.90
CA PRO A 44 -20.33 -3.14 -24.60
C PRO A 44 -20.58 -2.82 -23.11
N ARG A 45 -20.85 -3.82 -22.25
CA ARG A 45 -21.17 -3.64 -20.83
C ARG A 45 -19.96 -3.80 -19.90
N SER A 46 -18.85 -4.38 -20.37
CA SER A 46 -17.60 -4.56 -19.61
C SER A 46 -16.75 -3.28 -19.49
N ARG A 47 -17.30 -2.12 -19.88
CA ARG A 47 -16.59 -0.84 -20.07
C ARG A 47 -16.05 -0.13 -18.82
N ARG A 48 -15.99 -0.78 -17.65
CA ARG A 48 -15.55 -0.13 -16.40
C ARG A 48 -14.56 -1.00 -15.63
N GLY A 49 -13.27 -0.88 -15.97
CA GLY A 49 -12.18 -1.48 -15.19
C GLY A 49 -11.62 -0.58 -14.10
N TYR A 50 -11.81 -0.88 -12.81
CA TYR A 50 -11.35 0.01 -11.74
C TYR A 50 -9.82 0.00 -11.55
N ALA A 51 -9.16 1.14 -11.75
CA ALA A 51 -7.77 1.33 -11.33
C ALA A 51 -7.74 1.95 -9.93
N LYS A 52 -7.36 1.17 -8.91
CA LYS A 52 -6.96 1.74 -7.61
C LYS A 52 -5.46 2.04 -7.66
N ALA A 53 -5.11 3.31 -7.70
CA ALA A 53 -3.74 3.79 -7.62
C ALA A 53 -3.36 4.05 -6.15
N ASP A 54 -2.68 3.10 -5.53
CA ASP A 54 -2.07 3.29 -4.21
C ASP A 54 -0.56 3.54 -4.38
N GLY A 55 -0.15 4.80 -4.21
CA GLY A 55 1.25 5.22 -4.07
C GLY A 55 1.87 5.91 -5.31
N PHE A 56 2.52 7.06 -5.08
CA PHE A 56 3.41 7.84 -5.97
C PHE A 56 2.84 8.94 -6.89
N TYR A 57 1.52 9.12 -6.98
CA TYR A 57 0.98 10.25 -7.72
C TYR A 57 0.82 11.49 -6.84
N THR A 58 1.15 12.66 -7.38
CA THR A 58 0.77 13.92 -6.74
C THR A 58 -0.76 14.01 -6.74
N ASP A 59 -1.35 14.74 -5.80
CA ASP A 59 -2.82 14.90 -5.75
C ASP A 59 -3.39 15.49 -7.05
N HIS A 60 -2.56 16.14 -7.89
CA HIS A 60 -2.95 16.66 -9.19
C HIS A 60 -3.10 15.57 -10.28
N ASP A 61 -2.33 14.49 -10.22
CA ASP A 61 -2.41 13.38 -11.17
C ASP A 61 -3.60 12.47 -10.87
N ARG A 62 -4.02 12.41 -9.60
CA ARG A 62 -5.22 11.65 -9.15
C ARG A 62 -6.52 12.17 -9.75
N GLU A 63 -6.64 13.47 -10.00
CA GLU A 63 -7.83 14.08 -10.59
C GLU A 63 -7.96 13.80 -12.10
N ARG A 64 -6.86 13.44 -12.78
CA ARG A 64 -6.84 13.19 -14.23
C ARG A 64 -6.97 11.73 -14.61
N MET A 65 -6.73 10.80 -13.69
CA MET A 65 -6.89 9.37 -13.99
C MET A 65 -8.37 9.01 -14.11
N PRO A 66 -8.80 8.42 -15.24
CA PRO A 66 -10.15 7.91 -15.34
C PRO A 66 -10.35 6.83 -14.27
N THR A 67 -11.50 6.85 -13.58
CA THR A 67 -11.88 5.85 -12.58
C THR A 67 -11.91 4.43 -13.13
N SER A 68 -11.93 4.33 -14.47
CA SER A 68 -11.60 3.10 -15.16
C SER A 68 -10.79 3.26 -16.43
N ILE A 69 -9.70 2.52 -16.58
CA ILE A 69 -9.03 2.33 -17.87
C ILE A 69 -9.97 1.47 -18.72
N PRO A 70 -10.30 1.88 -19.96
CA PRO A 70 -11.11 1.05 -20.84
C PRO A 70 -10.42 -0.30 -21.05
N VAL A 71 -11.16 -1.30 -21.49
CA VAL A 71 -10.56 -2.56 -21.93
C VAL A 71 -10.07 -2.37 -23.36
N PRO A 72 -8.89 -2.89 -23.76
CA PRO A 72 -8.49 -2.81 -25.15
C PRO A 72 -9.53 -3.54 -25.98
N ARG A 73 -10.14 -2.80 -26.91
CA ARG A 73 -10.91 -3.46 -27.96
C ARG A 73 -9.93 -4.21 -28.85
N VAL A 74 -10.41 -5.23 -29.55
CA VAL A 74 -9.57 -6.04 -30.44
C VAL A 74 -8.87 -5.17 -31.49
N GLU A 75 -9.51 -4.08 -31.91
CA GLU A 75 -8.94 -3.12 -32.86
C GLU A 75 -7.70 -2.42 -32.31
N GLY A 76 -7.64 -2.15 -31.00
CA GLY A 76 -6.46 -1.59 -30.35
C GLY A 76 -5.33 -2.60 -30.14
N LEU A 77 -5.58 -3.89 -30.37
CA LEU A 77 -4.57 -4.95 -30.31
C LEU A 77 -4.02 -5.30 -31.69
N ALA A 78 -4.70 -4.96 -32.78
CA ALA A 78 -4.29 -5.32 -34.12
C ALA A 78 -2.93 -4.74 -34.49
N VAL A 79 -2.09 -5.55 -35.13
CA VAL A 79 -0.77 -5.13 -35.62
C VAL A 79 -0.90 -4.26 -36.87
N GLU A 80 -1.94 -4.51 -37.66
CA GLU A 80 -2.23 -3.87 -38.93
C GLU A 80 -3.61 -3.20 -38.86
N GLU A 81 -3.85 -2.21 -39.72
CA GLU A 81 -5.16 -1.56 -39.82
C GLU A 81 -6.21 -2.60 -40.25
N ILE A 82 -7.30 -2.70 -39.50
CA ILE A 82 -8.37 -3.66 -39.78
C ILE A 82 -9.22 -3.14 -40.94
N ASP A 83 -9.42 -3.98 -41.96
CA ASP A 83 -10.34 -3.68 -43.06
C ASP A 83 -11.74 -3.36 -42.51
N ALA A 84 -12.30 -2.22 -42.92
CA ALA A 84 -13.63 -1.76 -42.50
C ALA A 84 -14.75 -2.78 -42.79
N ASN A 85 -14.55 -3.71 -43.72
CA ASN A 85 -15.47 -4.81 -44.01
C ASN A 85 -15.49 -5.90 -42.91
N LEU A 86 -14.51 -5.90 -42.01
CA LEU A 86 -14.45 -6.79 -40.84
C LEU A 86 -15.06 -6.16 -39.58
N ILE A 87 -15.57 -4.93 -39.67
CA ILE A 87 -16.21 -4.21 -38.57
C ILE A 87 -17.73 -4.26 -38.74
N CYS A 88 -18.43 -4.64 -37.66
CA CYS A 88 -19.89 -4.71 -37.64
C CYS A 88 -20.50 -3.31 -37.75
N CYS A 89 -21.36 -3.08 -38.74
CA CYS A 89 -21.99 -1.77 -38.93
C CYS A 89 -23.01 -1.39 -37.81
N VAL A 90 -23.41 -2.34 -36.97
CA VAL A 90 -24.33 -2.12 -35.84
C VAL A 90 -23.57 -1.71 -34.59
N CYS A 91 -22.64 -2.55 -34.11
CA CYS A 91 -21.94 -2.31 -32.85
C CYS A 91 -20.59 -1.61 -32.99
N GLN A 92 -20.09 -1.45 -34.22
CA GLN A 92 -18.78 -0.84 -34.53
C GLN A 92 -17.62 -1.57 -33.84
N ASN A 93 -17.73 -2.89 -33.67
CA ASN A 93 -16.68 -3.78 -33.19
C ASN A 93 -16.39 -4.85 -34.27
N LEU A 94 -15.25 -5.52 -34.13
CA LEU A 94 -14.87 -6.67 -34.95
C LEU A 94 -16.00 -7.71 -35.05
N LEU A 95 -16.23 -8.20 -36.26
CA LEU A 95 -17.29 -9.15 -36.56
C LEU A 95 -17.13 -10.45 -35.76
N ARG A 96 -18.14 -10.77 -34.94
CA ARG A 96 -18.28 -12.06 -34.26
C ARG A 96 -19.41 -12.85 -34.91
N ASP A 97 -19.12 -14.09 -35.32
CA ASP A 97 -20.07 -14.96 -36.02
C ASP A 97 -20.76 -14.23 -37.19
N PRO A 98 -20.00 -13.72 -38.18
CA PRO A 98 -20.52 -12.78 -39.16
C PRO A 98 -21.62 -13.38 -40.04
N ILE A 99 -22.66 -12.59 -40.30
CA ILE A 99 -23.85 -12.94 -41.08
C ILE A 99 -24.01 -11.97 -42.24
N VAL A 100 -24.30 -12.49 -43.43
CA VAL A 100 -24.63 -11.70 -44.63
C VAL A 100 -26.11 -11.34 -44.61
N LEU A 101 -26.41 -10.04 -44.78
CA LEU A 101 -27.75 -9.52 -44.93
C LEU A 101 -28.21 -9.60 -46.39
N SER A 102 -29.30 -10.32 -46.66
CA SER A 102 -29.94 -10.37 -47.98
C SER A 102 -30.99 -9.26 -48.13
N PRO A 103 -31.13 -8.60 -49.29
CA PRO A 103 -30.37 -8.82 -50.53
C PRO A 103 -29.08 -7.99 -50.63
N CYS A 104 -28.87 -7.01 -49.74
CA CYS A 104 -27.82 -5.99 -49.87
C CYS A 104 -26.37 -6.48 -49.69
N ALA A 105 -26.16 -7.74 -49.30
CA ALA A 105 -24.87 -8.39 -49.03
C ALA A 105 -23.98 -7.74 -47.95
N HIS A 106 -24.50 -6.79 -47.16
CA HIS A 106 -23.76 -6.21 -46.02
C HIS A 106 -23.59 -7.24 -44.89
N VAL A 107 -22.46 -7.17 -44.20
CA VAL A 107 -22.13 -8.12 -43.12
C VAL A 107 -22.34 -7.49 -41.74
N VAL A 108 -22.95 -8.24 -40.83
CA VAL A 108 -23.13 -7.86 -39.42
C VAL A 108 -22.68 -8.98 -38.51
N GLY A 109 -22.35 -8.67 -37.25
CA GLY A 109 -22.05 -9.70 -36.25
C GLY A 109 -23.32 -10.49 -35.90
N GLY A 110 -23.18 -11.80 -35.64
CA GLY A 110 -24.27 -12.69 -35.30
C GLY A 110 -25.17 -12.19 -34.18
N PRO A 111 -24.60 -11.84 -33.00
CA PRO A 111 -25.35 -11.27 -31.90
C PRO A 111 -26.00 -9.91 -32.21
N CYS A 112 -25.57 -9.22 -33.27
CA CYS A 112 -26.10 -7.91 -33.64
C CYS A 112 -27.35 -7.98 -34.53
N VAL A 113 -27.64 -9.13 -35.13
CA VAL A 113 -28.82 -9.31 -36.00
C VAL A 113 -30.12 -8.99 -35.25
N GLN A 114 -30.22 -9.33 -33.97
CA GLN A 114 -31.40 -9.04 -33.14
C GLN A 114 -31.66 -7.54 -32.91
N TYR A 115 -30.69 -6.68 -33.16
CA TYR A 115 -30.82 -5.22 -33.00
C TYR A 115 -31.16 -4.50 -34.30
N LEU A 116 -31.40 -5.24 -35.40
CA LEU A 116 -31.81 -4.67 -36.67
C LEU A 116 -33.30 -4.28 -36.61
N HIS A 117 -33.56 -3.01 -36.31
CA HIS A 117 -34.92 -2.50 -36.25
C HIS A 117 -35.59 -2.53 -37.63
N ASN A 118 -36.86 -2.95 -37.65
CA ASN A 118 -37.74 -2.99 -38.83
C ASN A 118 -37.20 -3.80 -40.01
N ASN A 119 -36.26 -4.73 -39.78
CA ASN A 119 -35.59 -5.45 -40.86
C ASN A 119 -35.05 -4.47 -41.91
N VAL A 120 -34.32 -3.44 -41.49
CA VAL A 120 -33.63 -2.51 -42.39
C VAL A 120 -32.12 -2.57 -42.14
N CYS A 121 -31.33 -2.66 -43.21
CA CYS A 121 -29.88 -2.63 -43.12
C CYS A 121 -29.39 -1.22 -42.70
N PRO A 122 -28.60 -1.07 -41.62
CA PRO A 122 -28.14 0.23 -41.14
C PRO A 122 -27.23 0.97 -42.12
N ARG A 123 -26.59 0.24 -43.05
CA ARG A 123 -25.59 0.79 -43.97
C ARG A 123 -26.18 1.34 -45.27
N CYS A 124 -27.17 0.66 -45.85
CA CYS A 124 -27.78 1.05 -47.12
C CYS A 124 -29.29 1.35 -47.04
N GLN A 125 -29.90 1.15 -45.87
CA GLN A 125 -31.34 1.34 -45.64
C GLN A 125 -32.25 0.42 -46.48
N GLU A 126 -31.71 -0.63 -47.10
CA GLU A 126 -32.51 -1.65 -47.77
C GLU A 126 -33.24 -2.55 -46.77
N ASN A 127 -34.46 -2.97 -47.14
CA ASN A 127 -35.20 -4.00 -46.40
C ASN A 127 -34.46 -5.33 -46.48
N ILE A 128 -34.16 -5.90 -45.32
CA ILE A 128 -33.47 -7.18 -45.20
C ILE A 128 -34.48 -8.31 -45.05
N THR A 129 -34.16 -9.45 -45.65
CA THR A 129 -34.87 -10.71 -45.44
C THR A 129 -34.00 -11.60 -44.55
N LEU A 130 -34.36 -11.67 -43.26
CA LEU A 130 -33.80 -12.67 -42.36
C LEU A 130 -34.54 -13.98 -42.63
N GLY A 131 -33.89 -14.89 -43.36
CA GLY A 131 -34.38 -16.26 -43.50
C GLY A 131 -34.49 -16.96 -42.15
N SER A 132 -35.15 -18.13 -42.12
CA SER A 132 -35.19 -18.98 -40.92
C SER A 132 -33.80 -19.37 -40.43
N GLU A 133 -32.82 -19.42 -41.34
CA GLU A 133 -31.41 -19.62 -41.04
C GLU A 133 -30.59 -18.45 -41.63
N PRO A 134 -29.83 -17.72 -40.81
CA PRO A 134 -28.96 -16.66 -41.30
C PRO A 134 -27.80 -17.23 -42.14
N ILE A 135 -27.45 -16.53 -43.21
CA ILE A 135 -26.35 -16.94 -44.10
C ILE A 135 -25.01 -16.52 -43.47
N PRO A 136 -24.13 -17.45 -43.07
CA PRO A 136 -22.85 -17.08 -42.48
C PRO A 136 -21.91 -16.48 -43.54
N ALA A 137 -21.25 -15.38 -43.19
CA ALA A 137 -20.27 -14.71 -44.05
C ALA A 137 -18.89 -15.37 -43.90
N ARG A 138 -18.73 -16.58 -44.45
CA ARG A 138 -17.52 -17.42 -44.27
C ARG A 138 -16.21 -16.68 -44.59
N TYR A 139 -16.18 -15.91 -45.69
CA TYR A 139 -15.01 -15.12 -46.06
C TYR A 139 -14.63 -14.11 -44.96
N ALA A 140 -15.60 -13.36 -44.44
CA ALA A 140 -15.34 -12.42 -43.35
C ALA A 140 -14.88 -13.14 -42.07
N GLN A 141 -15.44 -14.32 -41.79
CA GLN A 141 -15.05 -15.15 -40.65
C GLN A 141 -13.59 -15.61 -40.74
N GLU A 142 -13.17 -16.17 -41.87
CA GLU A 142 -11.80 -16.61 -42.11
C GLU A 142 -10.82 -15.43 -41.97
N ARG A 143 -11.15 -14.28 -42.56
CA ARG A 143 -10.33 -13.06 -42.47
C ARG A 143 -10.21 -12.52 -41.04
N VAL A 144 -11.28 -12.59 -40.24
CA VAL A 144 -11.23 -12.23 -38.81
C VAL A 144 -10.29 -13.15 -38.04
N LEU A 145 -10.37 -14.47 -38.27
CA LEU A 145 -9.52 -15.46 -37.58
C LEU A 145 -8.03 -15.31 -37.94
N GLU A 146 -7.73 -14.85 -39.16
CA GLU A 146 -6.38 -14.57 -39.64
C GLU A 146 -5.75 -13.28 -39.10
N LEU A 147 -6.53 -12.39 -38.46
CA LEU A 147 -5.99 -11.13 -37.94
C LEU A 147 -4.86 -11.38 -36.95
N ARG A 148 -3.79 -10.59 -37.11
CA ARG A 148 -2.61 -10.61 -36.25
C ARG A 148 -2.76 -9.54 -35.18
N LEU A 149 -2.65 -9.97 -33.93
CA LEU A 149 -2.86 -9.13 -32.76
C LEU A 149 -1.62 -9.18 -31.86
N ASN A 150 -1.30 -8.06 -31.24
CA ASN A 150 -0.41 -8.03 -30.10
C ASN A 150 -1.08 -8.71 -28.91
N CYS A 151 -0.30 -9.46 -28.11
CA CYS A 151 -0.77 -9.91 -26.82
C CYS A 151 -1.28 -8.73 -25.97
N PRO A 152 -2.46 -8.81 -25.35
CA PRO A 152 -2.96 -7.74 -24.48
C PRO A 152 -2.04 -7.48 -23.28
N PHE A 153 -1.26 -8.48 -22.82
CA PHE A 153 -0.26 -8.34 -21.76
C PHE A 153 1.08 -7.75 -22.25
N GLY A 154 1.15 -7.36 -23.52
CA GLY A 154 2.24 -6.66 -24.19
C GLY A 154 1.98 -5.18 -24.45
N MET A 155 0.82 -4.68 -24.05
CA MET A 155 0.29 -3.37 -24.44
C MET A 155 0.08 -2.51 -23.21
N SER A 156 0.46 -1.24 -23.26
CA SER A 156 0.10 -0.22 -22.27
C SER A 156 -0.99 0.69 -22.82
N TYR A 157 -1.69 1.40 -21.95
CA TYR A 157 -2.65 2.42 -22.34
C TYR A 157 -2.02 3.79 -22.17
N ASP A 158 -1.83 4.50 -23.27
CA ASP A 158 -1.35 5.88 -23.28
C ASP A 158 -2.51 6.84 -22.95
N LEU A 159 -2.36 7.60 -21.87
CA LEU A 159 -3.37 8.53 -21.38
C LEU A 159 -3.52 9.77 -22.27
N ASP A 160 -2.44 10.18 -22.95
CA ASP A 160 -2.43 11.39 -23.76
C ASP A 160 -3.15 11.14 -25.08
N THR A 161 -2.79 10.05 -25.77
CA THR A 161 -3.42 9.67 -27.04
C THR A 161 -4.71 8.90 -26.85
N ARG A 162 -4.97 8.36 -25.65
CA ARG A 162 -6.10 7.45 -25.35
C ARG A 162 -6.09 6.21 -26.23
N THR A 163 -4.89 5.70 -26.54
CA THR A 163 -4.69 4.52 -27.38
C THR A 163 -3.83 3.48 -26.68
N TYR A 164 -3.96 2.23 -27.12
CA TYR A 164 -3.05 1.19 -26.68
C TYR A 164 -1.75 1.28 -27.48
N VAL A 165 -0.65 1.30 -26.77
CA VAL A 165 0.69 1.34 -27.33
C VAL A 165 1.43 0.08 -26.90
N SER A 166 2.19 -0.51 -27.81
CA SER A 166 3.04 -1.65 -27.45
C SER A 166 4.07 -1.20 -26.41
N LEU A 167 4.20 -1.95 -25.31
CA LEU A 167 5.21 -1.70 -24.27
C LEU A 167 6.63 -1.71 -24.84
N ARG A 168 6.83 -2.40 -25.96
CA ARG A 168 8.09 -2.38 -26.72
C ARG A 168 8.46 -0.95 -27.15
N ILE A 169 7.52 -0.22 -27.75
CA ILE A 169 7.75 1.15 -28.25
C ILE A 169 8.04 2.09 -27.08
N VAL A 170 7.33 1.91 -25.96
CA VAL A 170 7.53 2.73 -24.76
C VAL A 170 8.91 2.51 -24.15
N LEU A 171 9.42 1.28 -24.13
CA LEU A 171 10.76 1.02 -23.60
C LEU A 171 11.87 1.49 -24.54
N GLU A 172 11.68 1.34 -25.85
CA GLU A 172 12.59 1.86 -26.87
C GLU A 172 12.75 3.39 -26.74
N SER A 173 11.69 4.12 -26.34
CA SER A 173 11.74 5.58 -26.18
C SER A 173 12.37 6.06 -24.87
N ILE A 174 12.18 5.32 -23.76
CA ILE A 174 12.72 5.71 -22.44
C ILE A 174 14.22 5.46 -22.36
N GLN A 175 14.71 4.35 -22.91
CA GLN A 175 16.05 3.90 -22.57
C GLN A 175 17.15 4.60 -23.37
N GLY A 176 16.89 5.14 -24.57
CA GLY A 176 17.98 5.62 -25.44
C GLY A 176 19.04 4.54 -25.75
N ILE A 177 18.78 3.29 -25.34
CA ILE A 177 19.64 2.13 -25.54
C ILE A 177 19.32 1.65 -26.94
N ALA A 178 20.26 1.85 -27.85
CA ALA A 178 20.15 1.33 -29.20
C ALA A 178 19.92 -0.19 -29.15
N PRO A 179 18.99 -0.74 -29.94
CA PRO A 179 18.74 -2.17 -30.00
C PRO A 179 20.04 -2.89 -30.39
N GLY A 180 20.61 -3.66 -29.46
CA GLY A 180 21.77 -4.53 -29.71
C GLY A 180 23.01 -4.34 -28.84
N GLN A 181 23.02 -3.49 -27.81
CA GLN A 181 24.21 -3.28 -26.94
C GLN A 181 24.00 -3.51 -25.43
N GLY A 182 22.84 -3.98 -25.00
CA GLY A 182 22.60 -4.34 -23.59
C GLY A 182 22.81 -5.82 -23.35
N ASP A 183 23.90 -6.20 -22.70
CA ASP A 183 24.16 -7.56 -22.23
C ASP A 183 23.03 -8.03 -21.30
N ALA A 184 22.32 -9.08 -21.72
CA ALA A 184 21.72 -10.13 -20.89
C ALA A 184 20.74 -9.78 -19.74
N PHE A 185 20.19 -8.57 -19.65
CA PHE A 185 18.88 -8.41 -18.96
C PHE A 185 17.75 -8.88 -19.90
N GLU A 186 17.85 -10.15 -20.31
CA GLU A 186 16.90 -10.90 -21.16
C GLU A 186 15.60 -11.28 -20.42
N GLY A 187 15.28 -10.59 -19.33
CA GLY A 187 14.00 -10.70 -18.67
C GLY A 187 12.96 -9.86 -19.42
N GLN A 188 12.32 -10.44 -20.44
CA GLN A 188 11.10 -9.83 -21.00
C GLN A 188 10.12 -9.58 -19.84
N LEU A 189 9.66 -8.34 -19.71
CA LEU A 189 8.72 -7.90 -18.64
C LEU A 189 7.26 -7.97 -19.09
N PHE A 190 7.04 -8.16 -20.38
CA PHE A 190 5.75 -8.18 -21.05
C PHE A 190 5.81 -9.11 -22.26
N CYS A 191 4.65 -9.54 -22.73
CA CYS A 191 4.57 -10.43 -23.88
C CYS A 191 4.79 -9.67 -25.18
N THR A 192 5.73 -10.09 -26.02
CA THR A 192 5.96 -9.51 -27.37
C THR A 192 5.36 -10.36 -28.49
N GLU A 193 4.67 -11.45 -28.15
CA GLU A 193 4.11 -12.35 -29.16
C GLU A 193 3.00 -11.69 -29.96
N ILE A 194 3.08 -11.88 -31.28
CA ILE A 194 2.02 -11.56 -32.23
C ILE A 194 1.23 -12.85 -32.48
N ILE A 195 -0.05 -12.82 -32.14
CA ILE A 195 -0.93 -13.99 -32.08
C ILE A 195 -2.03 -13.83 -33.11
N ARG A 196 -2.51 -14.93 -33.69
CA ARG A 196 -3.70 -14.89 -34.56
C ARG A 196 -4.96 -14.79 -33.71
N TYR A 197 -6.01 -14.16 -34.22
CA TYR A 197 -7.26 -13.99 -33.47
C TYR A 197 -7.83 -15.35 -33.00
N GLU A 198 -7.71 -16.40 -33.82
CA GLU A 198 -8.16 -17.76 -33.46
C GLU A 198 -7.43 -18.35 -32.25
N ASP A 199 -6.15 -18.03 -32.09
CA ASP A 199 -5.29 -18.54 -31.01
C ASP A 199 -5.30 -17.65 -29.77
N LEU A 200 -5.92 -16.45 -29.86
CA LEU A 200 -5.85 -15.44 -28.79
C LEU A 200 -6.36 -15.95 -27.44
N GLN A 201 -7.44 -16.74 -27.43
CA GLN A 201 -7.97 -17.28 -26.18
C GLN A 201 -7.00 -18.24 -25.51
N LEU A 202 -6.42 -19.15 -26.28
CA LEU A 202 -5.47 -20.14 -25.76
C LEU A 202 -4.22 -19.42 -25.25
N HIS A 203 -3.69 -18.48 -26.03
CA HIS A 203 -2.56 -17.67 -25.62
C HIS A 203 -2.84 -16.92 -24.31
N ILE A 204 -3.98 -16.23 -24.15
CA ILE A 204 -4.24 -15.48 -22.90
C ILE A 204 -4.24 -16.41 -21.67
N LEU A 205 -4.71 -17.65 -21.83
CA LEU A 205 -4.70 -18.64 -20.75
C LEU A 205 -3.30 -19.16 -20.44
N GLU A 206 -2.44 -19.30 -21.45
CA GLU A 206 -1.10 -19.88 -21.30
C GLU A 206 0.01 -18.83 -21.20
N CYS A 207 -0.31 -17.56 -21.41
CA CYS A 207 0.66 -16.48 -21.48
C CYS A 207 1.42 -16.38 -20.15
N PRO A 208 2.75 -16.44 -20.15
CA PRO A 208 3.52 -16.30 -18.92
C PRO A 208 3.38 -14.91 -18.32
N PHE A 209 2.97 -13.90 -19.11
CA PHE A 209 2.72 -12.54 -18.64
C PHE A 209 1.29 -12.32 -18.17
N ARG A 210 0.41 -13.32 -18.22
CA ARG A 210 -0.96 -13.13 -17.73
C ARG A 210 -0.91 -12.78 -16.23
N PRO A 211 -1.72 -11.84 -15.77
CA PRO A 211 -1.80 -11.54 -14.35
C PRO A 211 -2.40 -12.73 -13.60
N VAL A 212 -1.84 -13.06 -12.44
CA VAL A 212 -2.33 -14.07 -11.51
C VAL A 212 -2.33 -13.49 -10.11
N ARG A 213 -3.28 -13.93 -9.29
CA ARG A 213 -3.23 -13.61 -7.86
C ARG A 213 -2.03 -14.29 -7.25
N CYS A 214 -1.32 -13.55 -6.40
CA CYS A 214 -0.24 -14.08 -5.58
C CYS A 214 -0.70 -15.36 -4.84
N SER A 215 0.16 -16.37 -4.74
CA SER A 215 -0.14 -17.61 -3.99
C SER A 215 -0.41 -17.33 -2.49
N GLY A 216 0.19 -16.27 -1.95
CA GLY A 216 -0.06 -15.73 -0.62
C GLY A 216 -1.40 -14.97 -0.46
N ASN A 217 -2.27 -14.94 -1.48
CA ASN A 217 -3.59 -14.30 -1.40
C ASN A 217 -4.49 -14.96 -0.34
N SER A 218 -4.34 -16.27 -0.10
CA SER A 218 -5.00 -16.97 1.02
C SER A 218 -4.57 -16.43 2.41
N TYR A 219 -3.46 -15.71 2.46
CA TYR A 219 -2.86 -15.13 3.66
C TYR A 219 -2.88 -13.61 3.65
N GLY A 220 -3.74 -13.02 2.82
CA GLY A 220 -4.00 -11.58 2.81
C GLY A 220 -3.08 -10.76 1.90
N CYS A 221 -2.27 -11.38 1.04
CA CYS A 221 -1.56 -10.63 -0.01
C CYS A 221 -2.54 -10.26 -1.15
N PRO A 222 -2.90 -8.98 -1.36
CA PRO A 222 -3.85 -8.60 -2.40
C PRO A 222 -3.21 -8.51 -3.80
N ALA A 223 -1.90 -8.75 -3.91
CA ALA A 223 -1.14 -8.50 -5.11
C ALA A 223 -1.59 -9.37 -6.29
N VAL A 224 -1.71 -8.72 -7.45
CA VAL A 224 -1.82 -9.37 -8.76
C VAL A 224 -0.52 -9.12 -9.50
N ILE A 225 0.14 -10.21 -9.87
CA ILE A 225 1.48 -10.21 -10.44
C ILE A 225 1.49 -11.00 -11.74
N PRO A 226 2.43 -10.74 -12.65
CA PRO A 226 2.64 -11.59 -13.81
C PRO A 226 2.90 -13.04 -13.38
N GLN A 227 2.38 -14.00 -14.14
CA GLN A 227 2.67 -15.41 -13.93
C GLN A 227 4.15 -15.76 -14.18
N THR A 228 4.93 -14.84 -14.77
CA THR A 228 6.33 -15.07 -15.10
C THR A 228 7.10 -15.48 -13.86
N GLY A 229 7.86 -16.58 -13.99
CA GLY A 229 8.58 -17.16 -12.86
C GLY A 229 9.51 -16.16 -12.18
N LEU A 230 10.10 -15.22 -12.93
CA LEU A 230 11.03 -14.23 -12.39
C LEU A 230 10.34 -13.20 -11.48
N ILE A 231 9.29 -12.51 -11.97
CA ILE A 231 8.60 -11.48 -11.18
C ILE A 231 7.86 -12.12 -10.01
N HIS A 232 7.26 -13.29 -10.23
CA HIS A 232 6.61 -14.02 -9.15
C HIS A 232 7.61 -14.48 -8.09
N ALA A 233 8.77 -15.03 -8.48
CA ALA A 233 9.80 -15.44 -7.53
C ALA A 233 10.37 -14.24 -6.76
N LEU A 234 10.61 -13.10 -7.42
CA LEU A 234 11.05 -11.88 -6.76
C LEU A 234 10.00 -11.40 -5.76
N HIS A 235 8.73 -11.34 -6.16
CA HIS A 235 7.64 -11.01 -5.25
C HIS A 235 7.63 -11.93 -4.03
N MET A 236 7.69 -13.25 -4.22
CA MET A 236 7.71 -14.22 -3.12
C MET A 236 8.91 -14.05 -2.19
N ARG A 237 10.09 -13.69 -2.72
CA ARG A 237 11.32 -13.58 -1.92
C ARG A 237 11.42 -12.29 -1.14
N SER A 238 11.04 -11.14 -1.72
CA SER A 238 11.36 -9.83 -1.12
C SER A 238 10.15 -8.95 -0.83
N ILE A 239 9.06 -9.08 -1.57
CA ILE A 239 7.95 -8.11 -1.53
C ILE A 239 6.73 -8.65 -0.79
N CYS A 240 6.42 -9.94 -0.97
CA CYS A 240 5.16 -10.51 -0.51
C CYS A 240 5.05 -10.41 1.02
N PRO A 241 4.01 -9.78 1.57
CA PRO A 241 3.80 -9.69 3.01
C PRO A 241 3.49 -11.06 3.62
N ALA A 242 2.91 -11.96 2.83
CA ALA A 242 2.60 -13.33 3.22
C ALA A 242 3.77 -14.30 3.03
N ARG A 243 4.97 -13.82 2.65
CA ARG A 243 6.13 -14.70 2.48
C ARG A 243 6.54 -15.33 3.80
N GLU A 244 6.99 -16.57 3.70
CA GLU A 244 7.73 -17.22 4.77
C GLU A 244 9.08 -16.52 4.89
N VAL A 245 9.42 -16.10 6.10
CA VAL A 245 10.74 -15.56 6.39
C VAL A 245 11.60 -16.64 7.03
N ASP A 246 12.91 -16.40 7.03
CA ASP A 246 13.82 -17.23 7.80
C ASP A 246 13.33 -17.38 9.25
N PRO A 247 13.54 -18.54 9.88
CA PRO A 247 13.15 -18.77 11.26
C PRO A 247 13.65 -17.63 12.16
N CYS A 248 12.81 -17.21 13.11
CA CYS A 248 13.14 -16.14 14.05
C CYS A 248 14.55 -16.39 14.64
N PRO A 249 15.51 -15.46 14.49
CA PRO A 249 16.89 -15.71 14.89
C PRO A 249 17.07 -15.91 16.41
N ARG A 250 16.07 -15.53 17.21
CA ARG A 250 16.09 -15.63 18.67
C ARG A 250 15.49 -16.92 19.20
N CYS A 251 14.44 -17.45 18.55
CA CYS A 251 13.72 -18.62 19.05
C CYS A 251 13.52 -19.76 18.02
N GLY A 252 13.94 -19.57 16.78
CA GLY A 252 13.82 -20.55 15.70
C GLY A 252 12.39 -20.76 15.16
N ALA A 253 11.41 -19.96 15.57
CA ALA A 253 10.04 -20.08 15.08
C ALA A 253 9.94 -19.67 13.60
N SER A 254 9.37 -20.54 12.76
CA SER A 254 8.98 -20.19 11.39
C SER A 254 7.73 -19.34 11.41
N LEU A 255 7.82 -18.15 10.81
CA LEU A 255 6.76 -17.15 10.82
C LEU A 255 6.63 -16.52 9.44
N ARG A 256 5.53 -15.81 9.22
CA ARG A 256 5.41 -14.91 8.07
C ARG A 256 6.04 -13.56 8.35
N PHE A 257 6.40 -12.86 7.28
CA PHE A 257 6.94 -11.51 7.38
C PHE A 257 6.03 -10.57 8.19
N THR A 258 4.72 -10.57 7.94
CA THR A 258 3.73 -9.76 8.68
C THR A 258 3.60 -10.12 10.16
N GLU A 259 3.92 -11.35 10.54
CA GLU A 259 3.80 -11.85 11.92
C GLU A 259 5.06 -11.58 12.74
N MET A 260 6.21 -11.41 12.09
CA MET A 260 7.52 -11.28 12.74
C MET A 260 7.58 -10.11 13.74
N GLU A 261 7.03 -8.95 13.40
CA GLU A 261 7.04 -7.78 14.29
C GLU A 261 6.14 -7.98 15.52
N SER A 262 4.97 -8.61 15.35
CA SER A 262 4.07 -8.94 16.45
C SER A 262 4.68 -10.02 17.34
N HIS A 263 5.30 -11.03 16.72
CA HIS A 263 6.01 -12.10 17.41
C HIS A 263 7.12 -11.56 18.31
N ASN A 264 8.03 -10.75 17.77
CA ASN A 264 9.14 -10.17 18.54
C ASN A 264 8.62 -9.39 19.76
N ARG A 265 7.53 -8.64 19.60
CA ARG A 265 6.94 -7.86 20.71
C ARG A 265 6.24 -8.73 21.76
N THR A 266 5.51 -9.76 21.35
CA THR A 266 4.48 -10.37 22.22
C THR A 266 4.71 -11.84 22.55
N SER A 267 5.41 -12.60 21.72
CA SER A 267 5.46 -14.07 21.84
C SER A 267 6.82 -14.71 21.62
N CYS A 268 7.83 -13.94 21.21
CA CYS A 268 9.17 -14.47 20.99
C CYS A 268 9.80 -14.91 22.32
N LEU A 269 10.02 -16.22 22.47
CA LEU A 269 10.64 -16.81 23.66
C LEU A 269 12.11 -16.39 23.83
N GLY A 270 12.79 -16.08 22.73
CA GLY A 270 14.16 -15.59 22.74
C GLY A 270 14.28 -14.07 22.92
N GLU A 271 13.16 -13.34 23.04
CA GLU A 271 13.18 -11.90 23.34
C GLU A 271 13.74 -11.68 24.74
N ILE A 272 14.71 -10.78 24.89
CA ILE A 272 15.20 -10.37 26.20
C ILE A 272 14.22 -9.36 26.78
N VAL A 273 13.64 -9.70 27.93
CA VAL A 273 12.66 -8.88 28.65
C VAL A 273 13.15 -8.60 30.06
N HIS A 274 12.70 -7.49 30.63
CA HIS A 274 12.94 -7.19 32.03
C HIS A 274 12.15 -8.14 32.93
N CYS A 275 12.69 -8.45 34.10
CA CYS A 275 11.94 -9.12 35.15
C CYS A 275 10.66 -8.34 35.49
N ASP A 276 9.55 -9.03 35.76
CA ASP A 276 8.29 -8.41 36.20
C ASP A 276 8.47 -7.59 37.50
N ASN A 277 9.49 -7.90 38.29
CA ASN A 277 9.88 -7.18 39.51
C ASN A 277 10.91 -6.07 39.27
N GLU A 278 11.10 -5.58 38.04
CA GLU A 278 11.97 -4.44 37.73
C GLU A 278 11.58 -3.20 38.55
N ASN A 279 10.27 -2.93 38.68
CA ASN A 279 9.74 -1.82 39.47
C ASN A 279 10.04 -1.95 40.98
N ILE A 280 10.43 -3.14 41.42
CA ILE A 280 10.81 -3.47 42.80
C ILE A 280 12.35 -3.45 42.97
N GLY A 281 13.08 -3.32 41.86
CA GLY A 281 14.53 -3.17 41.83
C GLY A 281 15.29 -4.40 41.34
N CYS A 282 14.62 -5.39 40.73
CA CYS A 282 15.34 -6.50 40.09
C CYS A 282 16.02 -6.01 38.80
N PRO A 283 17.36 -6.05 38.68
CA PRO A 283 18.07 -5.54 37.50
C PRO A 283 18.22 -6.59 36.39
N GLU A 284 17.74 -7.82 36.61
CA GLU A 284 17.94 -8.92 35.66
C GLU A 284 17.08 -8.75 34.41
N MET A 285 17.71 -8.91 33.26
CA MET A 285 17.06 -9.09 31.96
C MET A 285 17.26 -10.53 31.55
N VAL A 286 16.17 -11.23 31.23
CA VAL A 286 16.16 -12.65 30.92
C VAL A 286 15.41 -12.91 29.62
N SER A 287 15.68 -14.05 28.97
CA SER A 287 14.86 -14.43 27.83
C SER A 287 13.41 -14.64 28.29
N ARG A 288 12.43 -14.30 27.45
CA ARG A 288 11.01 -14.50 27.76
C ARG A 288 10.70 -15.98 28.07
N GLY A 289 11.41 -16.92 27.43
CA GLY A 289 11.32 -18.35 27.71
C GLY A 289 11.81 -18.75 29.10
N ASP A 290 12.84 -18.06 29.60
CA ASP A 290 13.42 -18.30 30.93
C ASP A 290 12.76 -17.48 32.04
N LEU A 291 11.92 -16.50 31.70
CA LEU A 291 11.29 -15.58 32.66
C LEU A 291 10.57 -16.34 33.78
N ARG A 292 9.87 -17.42 33.48
CA ARG A 292 9.20 -18.24 34.51
C ARG A 292 10.20 -18.87 35.49
N ALA A 293 11.27 -19.46 34.98
CA ALA A 293 12.31 -20.09 35.81
C ALA A 293 13.13 -19.06 36.60
N HIS A 294 13.25 -17.83 36.07
CA HIS A 294 13.76 -16.69 36.82
C HIS A 294 12.79 -16.29 37.93
N MET A 295 11.48 -16.16 37.67
CA MET A 295 10.50 -15.73 38.67
C MET A 295 10.41 -16.69 39.87
N GLU A 296 10.62 -17.98 39.67
CA GLU A 296 10.71 -18.98 40.75
C GLU A 296 11.95 -18.82 41.64
N ARG A 297 13.01 -18.17 41.14
CA ARG A 297 14.30 -17.96 41.84
C ARG A 297 14.62 -16.50 42.13
N CYS A 298 13.76 -15.58 41.68
CA CYS A 298 13.97 -14.15 41.78
C CYS A 298 13.99 -13.73 43.25
N PRO A 299 15.06 -13.10 43.77
CA PRO A 299 15.10 -12.63 45.16
C PRO A 299 13.95 -11.67 45.50
N TYR A 300 13.44 -10.96 44.48
CA TYR A 300 12.37 -9.97 44.60
C TYR A 300 10.95 -10.57 44.45
N SER A 301 10.80 -11.86 44.08
CA SER A 301 9.49 -12.52 44.01
C SER A 301 9.01 -13.05 45.36
N SER A 302 9.90 -13.11 46.37
CA SER A 302 9.56 -13.53 47.72
C SER A 302 8.51 -12.59 48.34
N GLU A 303 7.41 -13.17 48.84
CA GLU A 303 6.33 -12.42 49.51
C GLU A 303 6.87 -11.57 50.68
N LEU A 304 7.91 -12.05 51.37
CA LEU A 304 8.56 -11.32 52.46
C LEU A 304 9.23 -10.04 51.95
N VAL A 305 10.01 -10.13 50.86
CA VAL A 305 10.68 -8.97 50.26
C VAL A 305 9.66 -7.98 49.70
N GLN A 306 8.60 -8.46 49.05
CA GLN A 306 7.52 -7.59 48.56
C GLN A 306 6.81 -6.86 49.71
N ARG A 307 6.57 -7.56 50.83
CA ARG A 307 5.95 -6.97 52.03
C ARG A 307 6.84 -5.90 52.67
N ASP A 308 8.13 -6.18 52.80
CA ASP A 308 9.09 -5.24 53.39
C ASP A 308 9.30 -4.03 52.49
N LEU A 309 9.40 -4.21 51.18
CA LEU A 309 9.50 -3.10 50.24
C LEU A 309 8.23 -2.25 50.24
N LYS A 310 7.04 -2.86 50.27
CA LYS A 310 5.78 -2.12 50.41
C LYS A 310 5.74 -1.30 51.71
N ARG A 311 6.27 -1.84 52.81
CA ARG A 311 6.41 -1.11 54.08
C ARG A 311 7.40 0.06 53.96
N CYS A 312 8.56 -0.17 53.35
CA CYS A 312 9.57 0.87 53.12
C CYS A 312 9.04 2.01 52.24
N TYR A 313 8.41 1.70 51.11
CA TYR A 313 7.79 2.71 50.25
C TYR A 313 6.68 3.46 50.96
N GLY A 314 5.85 2.77 51.74
CA GLY A 314 4.83 3.41 52.59
C GLY A 314 5.44 4.42 53.57
N ARG A 315 6.55 4.05 54.22
CA ARG A 315 7.28 4.94 55.14
C ARG A 315 7.94 6.11 54.43
N ILE A 316 8.49 5.91 53.23
CA ILE A 316 9.05 7.00 52.41
C ILE A 316 7.97 8.03 52.08
N GLU A 317 6.80 7.59 51.65
CA GLU A 317 5.69 8.51 51.33
C GLU A 317 5.15 9.22 52.58
N GLU A 318 5.11 8.55 53.73
CA GLU A 318 4.79 9.17 55.02
C GLU A 318 5.81 10.25 55.39
N LEU A 319 7.11 9.94 55.32
CA LEU A 319 8.20 10.88 55.62
C LEU A 319 8.24 12.06 54.64
N LYS A 320 7.85 11.86 53.38
CA LYS A 320 7.70 12.96 52.40
C LYS A 320 6.57 13.91 52.81
N ARG A 321 5.42 13.38 53.25
CA ARG A 321 4.30 14.19 53.77
C ARG A 321 4.70 14.94 55.03
N GLU A 322 5.34 14.27 55.98
CA GLU A 322 5.82 14.89 57.22
C GLU A 322 6.84 16.01 56.92
N ASN A 323 7.79 15.78 56.00
CA ASN A 323 8.73 16.81 55.56
C ASN A 323 8.03 18.01 54.90
N ALA A 324 6.97 17.78 54.11
CA ALA A 324 6.20 18.87 53.52
C ALA A 324 5.55 19.72 54.61
N THR A 325 4.87 19.10 55.58
CA THR A 325 4.25 19.79 56.72
C THR A 325 5.29 20.54 57.56
N LEU A 326 6.43 19.92 57.88
CA LEU A 326 7.50 20.57 58.64
C LEU A 326 8.10 21.78 57.91
N ARG A 327 8.21 21.72 56.57
CA ARG A 327 8.64 22.87 55.76
C ARG A 327 7.62 24.00 55.81
N GLU A 328 6.34 23.70 55.73
CA GLU A 328 5.27 24.69 55.87
C GLU A 328 5.28 25.35 57.25
N THR A 329 5.38 24.57 58.32
CA THR A 329 5.50 25.07 59.70
C THR A 329 6.74 25.95 59.88
N ASN A 330 7.91 25.51 59.38
CA ASN A 330 9.13 26.32 59.44
C ASN A 330 8.98 27.66 58.69
N ASN A 331 8.33 27.65 57.53
CA ASN A 331 8.07 28.88 56.78
C ASN A 331 7.12 29.81 57.54
N ALA A 332 6.09 29.28 58.20
CA ALA A 332 5.18 30.07 59.04
C ALA A 332 5.93 30.73 60.22
N LEU A 333 6.71 29.95 60.97
CA LEU A 333 7.52 30.44 62.09
C LEU A 333 8.57 31.47 61.65
N ARG A 334 9.16 31.32 60.46
CA ARG A 334 10.09 32.32 59.91
C ARG A 334 9.40 33.65 59.63
N ARG A 335 8.17 33.62 59.10
CA ARG A 335 7.35 34.83 58.89
C ARG A 335 6.99 35.50 60.21
N GLU A 336 6.57 34.71 61.20
CA GLU A 336 6.25 35.21 62.54
C GLU A 336 7.48 35.85 63.22
N ASN A 337 8.64 35.18 63.19
CA ASN A 337 9.88 35.73 63.73
C ASN A 337 10.32 37.01 63.02
N ALA A 338 10.10 37.11 61.71
CA ALA A 338 10.37 38.34 60.96
C ALA A 338 9.47 39.49 61.45
N ALA A 339 8.16 39.24 61.57
CA ALA A 339 7.21 40.22 62.08
C ALA A 339 7.54 40.67 63.52
N LEU A 340 7.92 39.73 64.40
CA LEU A 340 8.34 40.04 65.77
C LEU A 340 9.62 40.89 65.81
N ARG A 341 10.60 40.61 64.93
CA ARG A 341 11.82 41.44 64.82
C ARG A 341 11.51 42.85 64.34
N GLU A 342 10.61 42.99 63.38
CA GLU A 342 10.13 44.29 62.91
C GLU A 342 9.40 45.06 64.01
N ALA A 343 8.50 44.40 64.76
CA ALA A 343 7.78 44.98 65.88
C ALA A 343 8.73 45.42 67.00
N ASN A 344 9.68 44.56 67.40
CA ASN A 344 10.70 44.92 68.40
C ASN A 344 11.57 46.08 67.93
N GLY A 345 11.97 46.09 66.65
CA GLY A 345 12.72 47.20 66.07
C GLY A 345 11.92 48.51 66.03
N ALA A 346 10.61 48.46 65.85
CA ALA A 346 9.73 49.63 65.93
C ALA A 346 9.63 50.15 67.38
N ALA A 347 9.39 49.27 68.35
CA ALA A 347 9.35 49.62 69.77
C ALA A 347 10.66 50.28 70.25
N GLU A 348 11.82 49.74 69.83
CA GLU A 348 13.12 50.37 70.15
C GLU A 348 13.28 51.77 69.54
N ARG A 349 12.71 52.03 68.36
CA ARG A 349 12.73 53.36 67.74
C ARG A 349 11.84 54.33 68.52
N GLU A 350 10.63 53.90 68.88
CA GLU A 350 9.70 54.66 69.71
C GLU A 350 10.30 55.00 71.09
N ASP A 351 11.07 54.10 71.70
CA ASP A 351 11.76 54.37 72.98
C ASP A 351 12.95 55.34 72.85
N LYS A 352 13.66 55.30 71.71
CA LYS A 352 14.83 56.15 71.45
C LYS A 352 14.44 57.57 71.02
N GLU A 353 13.31 57.74 70.35
CA GLU A 353 12.80 59.03 69.88
C GLU A 353 12.66 60.08 71.00
N PRO A 354 11.95 59.85 72.12
CA PRO A 354 11.83 60.82 73.19
C PRO A 354 13.17 61.05 73.91
N ARG A 355 14.08 60.06 73.94
CA ARG A 355 15.45 60.27 74.46
C ARG A 355 16.26 61.19 73.55
N ASN A 356 16.16 61.01 72.24
CA ASN A 356 16.83 61.85 71.25
C ASN A 356 16.26 63.26 71.25
N GLU A 357 14.95 63.41 71.35
CA GLU A 357 14.27 64.71 71.48
C GLU A 357 14.66 65.43 72.75
N ARG A 358 14.71 64.74 73.91
CA ARG A 358 15.22 65.31 75.17
C ARG A 358 16.69 65.72 75.04
N GLY A 359 17.52 64.90 74.40
CA GLY A 359 18.91 65.22 74.11
C GLY A 359 19.06 66.45 73.20
N ALA A 360 18.23 66.58 72.16
CA ALA A 360 18.22 67.70 71.25
C ALA A 360 17.69 68.99 71.90
N ALA A 361 16.62 68.89 72.70
CA ALA A 361 16.10 70.00 73.50
C ALA A 361 17.16 70.53 74.48
N ARG A 362 17.89 69.63 75.15
CA ARG A 362 18.99 70.00 76.04
C ARG A 362 20.15 70.69 75.31
N ARG A 363 20.51 70.24 74.10
CA ARG A 363 21.53 70.92 73.27
C ARG A 363 21.09 72.31 72.81
N ARG A 364 19.82 72.50 72.45
CA ARG A 364 19.25 73.82 72.09
C ARG A 364 19.30 74.79 73.27
N ALA A 365 18.89 74.33 74.47
CA ALA A 365 18.94 75.14 75.68
C ALA A 365 20.36 75.58 76.08
N VAL A 366 21.39 74.79 75.75
CA VAL A 366 22.80 75.15 76.00
C VAL A 366 23.33 76.15 74.97
N ALA A 367 22.79 76.20 73.76
CA ALA A 367 23.24 77.11 72.70
C ALA A 367 22.64 78.53 72.78
N GLU A 368 21.58 78.72 73.58
CA GLU A 368 20.95 80.03 73.84
C GLU A 368 21.58 80.78 75.03
N TYR A 369 22.52 80.15 75.74
CA TYR A 369 23.34 80.71 76.82
C TYR A 369 24.75 80.99 76.32
#